data_AF-A0A847CMX3-F1
#
_entry.id   AF-A0A847CMX3-F1
#
_cell.length_a   1.000
_cell.length_b   1.000
_cell.length_c   1.000
_cell.angle_alpha   90.00
_cell.angle_beta   90.00
_cell.angle_gamma   90.00
#
_symmetry.space_group_name_H-M   'P 1'
#
loop_
_entity.id
_entity.type
_entity.pdbx_description
1 polymer ?
#
loop_
_entity_poly.entity_id
_entity_poly.type
_entity_poly.pdbx_seq_one_letter_code
_entity_poly.pdbx_strand_id
1 'polypeptide(L)'
;SEVVGQSDAVISTVIAAAGGHHMMLLGPPGIGKTMLAQRLPGLIPDLSTEASIEASAIHSIAGVLPAEAPLMRRPPFLDPHHTASAVSIVGGGTRTIRPGAMALAHHGVLFLDEAPEFASNVLEALRQPLESGRVLISRASASASYPARFQLGLAANPCPCGHGGSKGGLCQCTPLMSRRYADRISGPIRDRIDIQRTLSTPGRPALATEVGAQLSSIRARQIVAAARLTQKIRWAGTPWSVNAEVPGAELRKNWPPSPEGRRLVDRQLMKNVISARAADRVLRLAWTIADVCGHELPTESDVADALALRRGTALAGELRMLVDVAA
;
A
#
# COMPACT_ATOMS: atom_id res chain seq x y z
N SER A 1 9.95 -8.82 14.71
CA SER A 1 10.75 -9.95 15.20
C SER A 1 11.17 -10.89 14.07
N GLU A 2 10.30 -11.24 13.12
CA GLU A 2 10.68 -12.14 12.01
C GLU A 2 11.30 -11.43 10.78
N VAL A 3 11.21 -10.10 10.70
CA VAL A 3 11.83 -9.30 9.65
C VAL A 3 13.13 -8.70 10.19
N VAL A 4 14.28 -9.27 9.81
CA VAL A 4 15.61 -8.81 10.23
C VAL A 4 16.29 -8.07 9.08
N GLY A 5 16.93 -6.93 9.34
CA GLY A 5 17.70 -6.20 8.33
C GLY A 5 16.88 -5.30 7.41
N GLN A 6 15.59 -5.05 7.72
CA GLN A 6 14.67 -4.29 6.86
C GLN A 6 13.80 -3.30 7.67
N SER A 7 14.39 -2.61 8.64
CA SER A 7 13.74 -1.59 9.47
C SER A 7 12.90 -0.58 8.67
N ASP A 8 13.48 0.00 7.61
CA ASP A 8 12.79 0.92 6.70
C ASP A 8 11.52 0.29 6.06
N ALA A 9 11.54 -1.00 5.73
CA ALA A 9 10.39 -1.70 5.12
C ALA A 9 9.29 -1.99 6.16
N VAL A 10 9.68 -2.31 7.40
CA VAL A 10 8.74 -2.45 8.52
C VAL A 10 8.05 -1.12 8.79
N ILE A 11 8.80 -0.02 8.91
CA ILE A 11 8.23 1.33 9.10
C ILE A 11 7.28 1.67 7.94
N SER A 12 7.70 1.42 6.70
CA SER A 12 6.86 1.68 5.52
C SER A 12 5.54 0.91 5.56
N THR A 13 5.55 -0.32 6.07
CA THR A 13 4.34 -1.16 6.24
C THR A 13 3.43 -0.60 7.33
N VAL A 14 4.00 -0.09 8.44
CA VAL A 14 3.24 0.60 9.50
C VAL A 14 2.58 1.87 8.97
N ILE A 15 3.30 2.71 8.24
CA ILE A 15 2.75 3.93 7.62
C ILE A 15 1.67 3.56 6.61
N ALA A 16 1.90 2.52 5.79
CA ALA A 16 0.89 2.02 4.88
C ALA A 16 -0.40 1.65 5.62
N ALA A 17 -0.31 0.84 6.67
CA ALA A 17 -1.45 0.42 7.49
C ALA A 17 -2.15 1.59 8.21
N ALA A 18 -1.39 2.56 8.72
CA ALA A 18 -1.89 3.71 9.46
C ALA A 18 -2.68 4.68 8.58
N GLY A 19 -2.25 4.89 7.33
CA GLY A 19 -2.88 5.84 6.41
C GLY A 19 -3.82 5.22 5.38
N GLY A 20 -3.79 3.90 5.20
CA GLY A 20 -4.48 3.22 4.10
C GLY A 20 -3.79 3.39 2.75
N HIS A 21 -2.47 3.61 2.76
CA HIS A 21 -1.68 3.94 1.58
C HIS A 21 -1.36 2.69 0.76
N HIS A 22 -1.43 2.81 -0.56
CA HIS A 22 -0.98 1.74 -1.45
C HIS A 22 0.55 1.65 -1.43
N MET A 23 1.09 0.44 -1.45
CA MET A 23 2.53 0.21 -1.34
C MET A 23 3.06 -0.73 -2.42
N MET A 24 4.28 -0.45 -2.89
CA MET A 24 5.03 -1.30 -3.80
C MET A 24 6.38 -1.68 -3.21
N LEU A 25 6.64 -2.98 -3.15
CA LEU A 25 7.87 -3.59 -2.67
C LEU A 25 8.69 -4.10 -3.86
N LEU A 26 9.91 -3.59 -3.99
CA LEU A 26 10.87 -3.97 -5.03
C LEU A 26 12.01 -4.73 -4.38
N GLY A 27 12.47 -5.83 -4.95
CA GLY A 27 13.66 -6.51 -4.42
C GLY A 27 13.83 -7.91 -4.97
N PRO A 28 14.98 -8.56 -4.72
CA PRO A 28 15.25 -9.92 -5.19
C PRO A 28 14.27 -10.95 -4.57
N PRO A 29 14.17 -12.17 -5.13
CA PRO A 29 13.40 -13.25 -4.52
C PRO A 29 13.93 -13.59 -3.12
N GLY A 30 13.04 -14.07 -2.24
CA GLY A 30 13.41 -14.51 -0.89
C GLY A 30 13.72 -13.40 0.13
N ILE A 31 13.59 -12.11 -0.22
CA ILE A 31 13.93 -10.99 0.66
C ILE A 31 12.82 -10.58 1.65
N GLY A 32 11.69 -11.32 1.68
CA GLY A 32 10.59 -11.07 2.62
C GLY A 32 9.49 -10.12 2.13
N LYS A 33 9.37 -9.86 0.82
CA LYS A 33 8.29 -9.02 0.24
C LYS A 33 6.89 -9.56 0.59
N THR A 34 6.64 -10.82 0.26
CA THR A 34 5.39 -11.55 0.55
C THR A 34 5.13 -11.59 2.06
N MET A 35 6.16 -11.85 2.86
CA MET A 35 6.06 -11.92 4.31
C MET A 35 5.63 -10.57 4.93
N LEU A 36 6.19 -9.45 4.47
CA LEU A 36 5.74 -8.12 4.90
C LEU A 36 4.29 -7.84 4.51
N ALA A 37 3.90 -8.16 3.28
CA ALA A 37 2.54 -7.94 2.81
C ALA A 37 1.50 -8.75 3.59
N GLN A 38 1.81 -10.01 3.93
CA GLN A 38 0.94 -10.86 4.75
C GLN A 38 0.75 -10.34 6.18
N ARG A 39 1.67 -9.51 6.69
CA ARG A 39 1.52 -8.86 8.01
C ARG A 39 0.63 -7.62 7.97
N LEU A 40 0.48 -6.98 6.81
CA LEU A 40 -0.33 -5.77 6.63
C LEU A 40 -1.77 -5.91 7.18
N PRO A 41 -2.58 -6.93 6.82
CA PRO A 41 -3.94 -7.09 7.38
C PRO A 41 -3.94 -7.29 8.90
N GLY A 42 -2.85 -7.80 9.48
CA GLY A 42 -2.68 -7.96 10.93
C GLY A 42 -2.40 -6.64 11.66
N LEU A 43 -2.00 -5.59 10.96
CA LEU A 43 -1.79 -4.25 11.52
C LEU A 43 -3.05 -3.39 11.43
N ILE A 44 -3.87 -3.60 10.41
CA ILE A 44 -5.11 -2.83 10.20
C ILE A 44 -6.11 -3.16 11.34
N PRO A 45 -6.82 -2.14 11.89
CA PRO A 45 -7.87 -2.34 12.88
C PRO A 45 -9.01 -3.23 12.36
N ASP A 46 -9.86 -3.69 13.27
CA ASP A 46 -11.10 -4.39 12.91
C ASP A 46 -12.00 -3.49 12.06
N LEU A 47 -12.79 -4.12 11.19
CA LEU A 47 -13.78 -3.43 10.38
C LEU A 47 -14.86 -2.81 11.26
N SER A 48 -15.37 -1.64 10.85
CA SER A 48 -16.61 -1.12 11.44
C SER A 48 -17.78 -2.06 11.15
N THR A 49 -18.89 -1.89 11.85
CA THR A 49 -20.11 -2.68 11.60
C THR A 49 -20.55 -2.56 10.14
N GLU A 50 -20.55 -1.35 9.59
CA GLU A 50 -20.96 -1.07 8.21
C GLU A 50 -20.01 -1.73 7.21
N ALA A 51 -18.69 -1.57 7.41
CA ALA A 51 -17.68 -2.20 6.57
C ALA A 51 -17.74 -3.73 6.64
N SER A 52 -18.04 -4.28 7.82
CA SER A 52 -18.22 -5.72 8.03
C SER A 52 -19.42 -6.26 7.25
N ILE A 53 -20.54 -5.53 7.25
CA ILE A 53 -21.74 -5.90 6.49
C ILE A 53 -21.45 -5.88 4.98
N GLU A 54 -20.83 -4.81 4.49
CA GLU A 54 -20.48 -4.69 3.06
C GLU A 54 -19.53 -5.80 2.60
N ALA A 55 -18.46 -6.07 3.36
CA ALA A 55 -17.52 -7.15 3.05
C ALA A 55 -18.21 -8.52 3.06
N SER A 56 -19.02 -8.80 4.09
CA SER A 56 -19.73 -10.08 4.22
C SER A 56 -20.74 -10.29 3.10
N ALA A 57 -21.44 -9.24 2.66
CA ALA A 57 -22.39 -9.32 1.55
C ALA A 57 -21.69 -9.71 0.23
N ILE A 58 -20.51 -9.16 -0.06
CA ILE A 58 -19.75 -9.51 -1.27
C ILE A 58 -19.29 -10.97 -1.22
N HIS A 59 -18.77 -11.43 -0.08
CA HIS A 59 -18.35 -12.82 0.12
C HIS A 59 -19.53 -13.79 0.06
N SER A 60 -20.70 -13.39 0.53
CA SER A 60 -21.95 -14.16 0.41
C SER A 60 -22.38 -14.31 -1.05
N ILE A 61 -22.37 -13.22 -1.83
CA ILE A 61 -22.68 -13.25 -3.28
C ILE A 61 -21.68 -14.14 -4.05
N ALA A 62 -20.41 -14.14 -3.65
CA ALA A 62 -19.40 -15.05 -4.20
C ALA A 62 -19.59 -16.51 -3.80
N GLY A 63 -20.35 -16.80 -2.73
CA GLY A 63 -20.50 -18.13 -2.16
C GLY A 63 -19.25 -18.61 -1.40
N VAL A 64 -18.46 -17.68 -0.86
CA VAL A 64 -17.21 -17.98 -0.12
C VAL A 64 -17.25 -17.50 1.33
N LEU A 65 -18.37 -16.92 1.78
CA LEU A 65 -18.56 -16.55 3.18
C LEU A 65 -18.62 -17.81 4.06
N PRO A 66 -17.78 -17.94 5.10
CA PRO A 66 -17.81 -19.11 5.99
C PRO A 66 -19.13 -19.22 6.74
N ALA A 67 -19.73 -20.42 6.78
CA ALA A 67 -21.00 -20.67 7.46
C ALA A 67 -20.95 -20.35 8.97
N GLU A 68 -19.78 -20.56 9.60
CA GLU A 68 -19.55 -20.34 11.03
C GLU A 68 -19.23 -18.87 11.37
N ALA A 69 -18.94 -18.04 10.36
CA ALA A 69 -18.59 -16.63 10.53
C ALA A 69 -19.40 -15.76 9.56
N PRO A 70 -20.72 -15.58 9.81
CA PRO A 70 -21.62 -14.86 8.90
C PRO A 70 -21.33 -13.36 8.83
N LEU A 71 -20.44 -12.84 9.69
CA LEU A 71 -19.99 -11.46 9.69
C LEU A 71 -18.47 -11.38 9.76
N MET A 72 -17.84 -10.88 8.70
CA MET A 72 -16.42 -10.64 8.61
C MET A 72 -16.02 -9.44 9.47
N ARG A 73 -15.28 -9.68 10.56
CA ARG A 73 -14.78 -8.61 11.45
C ARG A 73 -13.37 -8.13 11.10
N ARG A 74 -12.54 -9.01 10.53
CA ARG A 74 -11.17 -8.68 10.14
C ARG A 74 -11.13 -8.25 8.68
N PRO A 75 -10.27 -7.27 8.33
CA PRO A 75 -10.04 -6.90 6.93
C PRO A 75 -9.67 -8.13 6.09
N PRO A 76 -10.32 -8.40 4.95
CA PRO A 76 -9.95 -9.51 4.09
C PRO A 76 -8.55 -9.32 3.49
N PHE A 77 -7.85 -10.42 3.22
CA PHE A 77 -6.57 -10.41 2.53
C PHE A 77 -6.65 -11.34 1.32
N LEU A 78 -6.48 -10.79 0.13
CA LEU A 78 -6.54 -11.52 -1.13
C LEU A 78 -5.19 -11.45 -1.81
N ASP A 79 -4.63 -12.63 -2.09
CA ASP A 79 -3.34 -12.83 -2.74
C ASP A 79 -3.52 -13.82 -3.91
N PRO A 80 -4.13 -13.38 -5.03
CA PRO A 80 -4.29 -14.26 -6.19
C PRO A 80 -2.92 -14.57 -6.79
N HIS A 81 -2.72 -15.82 -7.20
CA HIS A 81 -1.52 -16.19 -7.95
C HIS A 81 -1.46 -15.43 -9.30
N HIS A 82 -0.28 -15.07 -9.78
CA HIS A 82 -0.12 -14.28 -11.02
C HIS A 82 -0.64 -14.98 -12.29
N THR A 83 -0.81 -16.30 -12.25
CA THR A 83 -1.46 -17.11 -13.30
C THR A 83 -2.99 -17.14 -13.22
N ALA A 84 -3.58 -16.50 -12.21
CA ALA A 84 -5.03 -16.46 -12.05
C ALA A 84 -5.69 -15.71 -13.21
N SER A 85 -6.81 -16.25 -13.68
CA SER A 85 -7.54 -15.68 -14.81
C SER A 85 -8.04 -14.25 -14.52
N ALA A 86 -8.23 -13.46 -15.58
CA ALA A 86 -8.84 -12.14 -15.45
C ALA A 86 -10.25 -12.21 -14.81
N VAL A 87 -10.99 -13.29 -15.07
CA VAL A 87 -12.32 -13.51 -14.46
C VAL A 87 -12.24 -13.72 -12.96
N SER A 88 -11.24 -14.47 -12.45
CA SER A 88 -11.06 -14.65 -11.00
C SER A 88 -10.64 -13.38 -10.27
N ILE A 89 -9.92 -12.48 -10.93
CA ILE A 89 -9.41 -11.26 -10.30
C ILE A 89 -10.40 -10.10 -10.41
N VAL A 90 -10.90 -9.84 -11.61
CA VAL A 90 -11.84 -8.73 -11.87
C VAL A 90 -13.27 -9.14 -11.51
N GLY A 91 -13.63 -10.40 -11.73
CA GLY A 91 -14.99 -10.91 -11.64
C GLY A 91 -15.60 -11.15 -13.01
N GLY A 92 -16.68 -11.93 -13.03
CA GLY A 92 -17.36 -12.30 -14.26
C GLY A 92 -18.27 -13.52 -14.10
N GLY A 93 -18.63 -14.11 -15.23
CA GLY A 93 -19.60 -15.19 -15.33
C GLY A 93 -20.57 -14.93 -16.48
N THR A 94 -21.09 -16.00 -17.08
CA THR A 94 -22.00 -15.93 -18.25
C THR A 94 -23.47 -15.84 -17.84
N ARG A 95 -23.87 -16.66 -16.87
CA ARG A 95 -25.26 -16.72 -16.35
C ARG A 95 -25.47 -15.85 -15.11
N THR A 96 -24.48 -15.82 -14.23
CA THR A 96 -24.49 -15.00 -13.01
C THR A 96 -23.13 -14.33 -12.89
N ILE A 97 -23.13 -13.00 -12.85
CA ILE A 97 -21.90 -12.24 -12.64
C ILE A 97 -21.53 -12.39 -11.16
N ARG A 98 -20.30 -12.85 -10.90
CA ARG A 98 -19.73 -12.99 -9.57
C ARG A 98 -18.60 -11.99 -9.36
N PRO A 99 -18.42 -11.49 -8.13
CA PRO A 99 -17.29 -10.63 -7.81
C PRO A 99 -15.97 -11.42 -7.88
N GLY A 100 -14.91 -10.75 -8.34
CA GLY A 100 -13.54 -11.30 -8.32
C GLY A 100 -12.74 -10.86 -7.10
N ALA A 101 -11.46 -11.22 -7.05
CA ALA A 101 -10.52 -10.88 -5.97
C ALA A 101 -10.50 -9.38 -5.63
N MET A 102 -10.60 -8.48 -6.62
CA MET A 102 -10.64 -7.04 -6.39
C MET A 102 -11.83 -6.60 -5.52
N ALA A 103 -13.02 -7.17 -5.76
CA ALA A 103 -14.22 -6.87 -4.97
C ALA A 103 -14.21 -7.61 -3.63
N LEU A 104 -13.71 -8.85 -3.60
CA LEU A 104 -13.56 -9.62 -2.36
C LEU A 104 -12.59 -8.97 -1.36
N ALA A 105 -11.62 -8.19 -1.86
CA ALA A 105 -10.69 -7.43 -1.04
C ALA A 105 -11.26 -6.13 -0.45
N HIS A 106 -12.54 -5.81 -0.69
CA HIS A 106 -13.16 -4.59 -0.18
C HIS A 106 -13.01 -4.44 1.34
N HIS A 107 -12.63 -3.24 1.79
CA HIS A 107 -12.23 -2.88 3.16
C HIS A 107 -11.00 -3.63 3.69
N GLY A 108 -10.31 -4.37 2.84
CA GLY A 108 -9.14 -5.15 3.16
C GLY A 108 -7.96 -4.83 2.26
N VAL A 109 -7.17 -5.85 1.98
CA VAL A 109 -5.92 -5.76 1.23
C VAL A 109 -6.00 -6.66 0.01
N LEU A 110 -5.68 -6.10 -1.15
CA LEU A 110 -5.36 -6.86 -2.35
C LEU A 110 -3.84 -6.83 -2.53
N PHE A 111 -3.20 -7.99 -2.43
CA PHE A 111 -1.77 -8.15 -2.66
C PHE A 111 -1.54 -8.86 -3.99
N LEU A 112 -0.69 -8.30 -4.84
CA LEU A 112 -0.26 -8.94 -6.09
C LEU A 112 1.25 -9.19 -5.99
N ASP A 113 1.62 -10.43 -5.63
CA ASP A 113 3.01 -10.85 -5.67
C ASP A 113 3.47 -11.04 -7.12
N GLU A 114 4.71 -10.69 -7.41
CA GLU A 114 5.24 -10.72 -8.77
C GLU A 114 4.34 -9.95 -9.76
N ALA A 115 3.85 -8.78 -9.36
CA ALA A 115 2.86 -7.98 -10.09
C ALA A 115 3.13 -7.84 -11.61
N PRO A 116 4.38 -7.67 -12.10
CA PRO A 116 4.66 -7.64 -13.53
C PRO A 116 4.36 -8.94 -14.27
N GLU A 117 4.22 -10.09 -13.60
CA GLU A 117 3.89 -11.37 -14.24
C GLU A 117 2.39 -11.58 -14.46
N PHE A 118 1.54 -10.74 -13.88
CA PHE A 118 0.12 -10.76 -14.19
C PHE A 118 -0.14 -10.34 -15.64
N ALA A 119 -1.20 -10.88 -16.22
CA ALA A 119 -1.67 -10.46 -17.53
C ALA A 119 -1.97 -8.95 -17.55
N SER A 120 -1.60 -8.28 -18.64
CA SER A 120 -1.72 -6.82 -18.77
C SER A 120 -3.16 -6.31 -18.59
N ASN A 121 -4.16 -7.08 -19.05
CA ASN A 121 -5.58 -6.76 -18.87
C ASN A 121 -6.02 -6.78 -17.40
N VAL A 122 -5.40 -7.61 -16.55
CA VAL A 122 -5.65 -7.64 -15.10
C VAL A 122 -5.09 -6.38 -14.45
N LEU A 123 -3.84 -6.02 -14.78
CA LEU A 123 -3.21 -4.82 -14.25
C LEU A 123 -3.98 -3.57 -14.66
N GLU A 124 -4.35 -3.43 -15.94
CA GLU A 124 -5.14 -2.28 -16.41
C GLU A 124 -6.52 -2.20 -15.75
N ALA A 125 -7.12 -3.35 -15.40
CA ALA A 125 -8.39 -3.37 -14.68
C ALA A 125 -8.30 -2.76 -13.27
N LEU A 126 -7.10 -2.67 -12.65
CA LEU A 126 -6.91 -2.00 -11.35
C LEU A 126 -7.21 -0.50 -11.40
N ARG A 127 -7.14 0.14 -12.58
CA ARG A 127 -7.35 1.58 -12.70
C ARG A 127 -8.73 2.00 -12.20
N GLN A 128 -9.76 1.25 -12.55
CA GLN A 128 -11.13 1.56 -12.15
C GLN A 128 -11.35 1.54 -10.63
N PRO A 129 -11.01 0.47 -9.88
CA PRO A 129 -11.16 0.46 -8.43
C PRO A 129 -10.23 1.47 -7.74
N LEU A 130 -9.01 1.70 -8.24
CA LEU A 130 -8.10 2.71 -7.69
C LEU A 130 -8.60 4.16 -7.86
N GLU A 131 -9.54 4.40 -8.77
CA GLU A 131 -10.11 5.73 -9.02
C GLU A 131 -11.49 5.91 -8.39
N SER A 132 -12.36 4.92 -8.56
CA SER A 132 -13.77 5.00 -8.17
C SER A 132 -14.12 4.21 -6.91
N GLY A 133 -13.20 3.33 -6.45
CA GLY A 133 -13.48 2.40 -5.36
C GLY A 133 -14.50 1.32 -5.73
N ARG A 134 -14.72 1.07 -7.03
CA ARG A 134 -15.70 0.09 -7.55
C ARG A 134 -15.15 -0.63 -8.78
N VAL A 135 -15.66 -1.84 -9.01
CA VAL A 135 -15.45 -2.60 -10.25
C VAL A 135 -16.78 -2.72 -10.98
N LEU A 136 -16.81 -2.36 -12.26
CA LEU A 136 -17.98 -2.55 -13.13
C LEU A 136 -17.71 -3.72 -14.08
N ILE A 137 -18.58 -4.72 -14.05
CA ILE A 137 -18.50 -5.88 -14.93
C ILE A 137 -19.71 -5.81 -15.85
N SER A 138 -19.45 -5.56 -17.15
CA SER A 138 -20.48 -5.56 -18.19
C SER A 138 -20.32 -6.77 -19.11
N ARG A 139 -21.44 -7.43 -19.40
CA ARG A 139 -21.58 -8.58 -20.31
C ARG A 139 -22.81 -8.36 -21.18
N ALA A 140 -22.89 -9.08 -22.30
CA ALA A 140 -24.00 -8.95 -23.25
C ALA A 140 -25.38 -9.17 -22.61
N SER A 141 -25.47 -10.05 -21.60
CA SER A 141 -26.73 -10.40 -20.92
C SER A 141 -27.01 -9.63 -19.63
N ALA A 142 -26.00 -9.02 -18.98
CA ALA A 142 -26.14 -8.36 -17.69
C ALA A 142 -24.94 -7.46 -17.36
N SER A 143 -25.15 -6.50 -16.45
CA SER A 143 -24.06 -5.73 -15.84
C SER A 143 -24.20 -5.73 -14.32
N ALA A 144 -23.07 -5.78 -13.61
CA ALA A 144 -23.02 -5.71 -12.15
C ALA A 144 -21.90 -4.76 -11.69
N SER A 145 -22.14 -4.03 -10.60
CA SER A 145 -21.14 -3.17 -9.98
C SER A 145 -20.94 -3.56 -8.53
N TYR A 146 -19.69 -3.85 -8.17
CA TYR A 146 -19.29 -4.20 -6.81
C TYR A 146 -18.38 -3.11 -6.23
N PRO A 147 -18.50 -2.78 -4.94
CA PRO A 147 -17.51 -1.95 -4.27
C PRO A 147 -16.18 -2.72 -4.15
N ALA A 148 -15.07 -1.98 -4.25
CA ALA A 148 -13.72 -2.51 -4.32
C ALA A 148 -12.72 -1.47 -3.77
N ARG A 149 -13.04 -0.89 -2.61
CA ARG A 149 -12.13 -0.02 -1.85
C ARG A 149 -11.19 -0.91 -1.04
N PHE A 150 -10.06 -1.29 -1.63
CA PHE A 150 -9.03 -2.10 -0.98
C PHE A 150 -7.73 -1.31 -0.87
N GLN A 151 -6.88 -1.66 0.09
CA GLN A 151 -5.49 -1.24 0.11
C GLN A 151 -4.68 -2.14 -0.82
N LEU A 152 -4.07 -1.56 -1.86
CA LEU A 152 -3.23 -2.30 -2.81
C LEU A 152 -1.80 -2.46 -2.28
N GLY A 153 -1.33 -3.70 -2.23
CA GLY A 153 0.09 -4.04 -2.10
C GLY A 153 0.60 -4.70 -3.39
N LEU A 154 1.71 -4.21 -3.93
CA LEU A 154 2.40 -4.84 -5.04
C LEU A 154 3.77 -5.31 -4.60
N ALA A 155 4.20 -6.47 -5.07
CA ALA A 155 5.59 -6.87 -5.01
C ALA A 155 6.13 -7.13 -6.41
N ALA A 156 7.37 -6.73 -6.65
CA ALA A 156 8.03 -6.92 -7.93
C ALA A 156 9.51 -7.22 -7.74
N ASN A 157 10.01 -8.08 -8.61
CA ASN A 157 11.44 -8.26 -8.81
C ASN A 157 12.04 -7.06 -9.56
N PRO A 158 13.35 -6.80 -9.46
CA PRO A 158 14.00 -5.69 -10.17
C PRO A 158 14.06 -5.91 -11.70
N CYS A 159 13.99 -7.16 -12.14
CA CYS A 159 13.99 -7.60 -13.55
C CYS A 159 13.37 -9.01 -13.65
N PRO A 160 13.13 -9.55 -14.86
CA PRO A 160 12.54 -10.88 -15.04
C PRO A 160 13.33 -12.00 -14.36
N CYS A 161 14.67 -11.94 -14.35
CA CYS A 161 15.48 -12.98 -13.72
C CYS A 161 15.61 -12.82 -12.19
N GLY A 162 15.08 -11.74 -11.59
CA GLY A 162 15.15 -11.52 -10.14
C GLY A 162 16.49 -11.00 -9.59
N HIS A 163 17.57 -11.05 -10.37
CA HIS A 163 18.94 -10.74 -9.91
C HIS A 163 19.41 -9.31 -10.23
N GLY A 164 18.53 -8.47 -10.78
CA GLY A 164 18.85 -7.08 -11.16
C GLY A 164 19.39 -6.27 -9.98
N GLY A 165 20.53 -5.61 -10.17
CA GLY A 165 21.18 -4.83 -9.11
C GLY A 165 21.87 -5.66 -8.02
N SER A 166 21.94 -6.99 -8.14
CA SER A 166 22.73 -7.83 -7.23
C SER A 166 24.23 -7.56 -7.39
N LYS A 167 24.94 -7.43 -6.26
CA LYS A 167 26.40 -7.19 -6.24
C LYS A 167 27.23 -8.34 -6.83
N GLY A 168 26.61 -9.52 -7.05
CA GLY A 168 27.27 -10.74 -7.53
C GLY A 168 27.27 -10.94 -9.04
N GLY A 169 26.75 -10.01 -9.85
CA GLY A 169 26.85 -10.07 -11.31
C GLY A 169 26.03 -11.18 -12.00
N LEU A 170 25.11 -11.84 -11.30
CA LEU A 170 24.33 -12.97 -11.83
C LEU A 170 23.18 -12.56 -12.78
N CYS A 171 22.94 -11.26 -12.94
CA CYS A 171 21.85 -10.76 -13.78
C CYS A 171 22.22 -10.82 -15.27
N GLN A 172 21.48 -11.63 -16.03
CA GLN A 172 21.63 -11.72 -17.49
C GLN A 172 20.67 -10.80 -18.27
N CYS A 173 19.81 -10.04 -17.58
CA CYS A 173 18.86 -9.15 -18.23
C CYS A 173 19.54 -7.88 -18.75
N THR A 174 19.26 -7.50 -19.99
CA THR A 174 19.67 -6.19 -20.52
C THR A 174 18.88 -5.06 -19.85
N PRO A 175 19.38 -3.80 -19.86
CA PRO A 175 18.63 -2.65 -19.36
C PRO A 175 17.24 -2.50 -19.99
N LEU A 176 17.10 -2.84 -21.29
CA LEU A 176 15.83 -2.82 -21.99
C LEU A 176 14.86 -3.89 -21.45
N MET A 177 15.33 -5.09 -21.11
CA MET A 177 14.50 -6.13 -20.50
C MET A 177 14.00 -5.70 -19.12
N SER A 178 14.87 -5.15 -18.27
CA SER A 178 14.49 -4.66 -16.95
C SER A 178 13.49 -3.51 -17.04
N ARG A 179 13.68 -2.58 -17.99
CA ARG A 179 12.73 -1.49 -18.23
C ARG A 179 11.36 -2.01 -18.71
N ARG A 180 11.35 -2.90 -19.72
CA ARG A 180 10.10 -3.50 -20.23
C ARG A 180 9.34 -4.26 -19.14
N TYR A 181 10.07 -4.95 -18.27
CA TYR A 181 9.49 -5.65 -17.13
C TYR A 181 8.85 -4.67 -16.14
N ALA A 182 9.56 -3.63 -15.74
CA ALA A 182 9.01 -2.59 -14.85
C ALA A 182 7.80 -1.88 -15.48
N ASP A 183 7.83 -1.63 -16.79
CA ASP A 183 6.78 -0.96 -17.57
C ASP A 183 5.51 -1.79 -17.77
N ARG A 184 5.51 -3.09 -17.42
CA ARG A 184 4.26 -3.87 -17.35
C ARG A 184 3.28 -3.30 -16.31
N ILE A 185 3.79 -2.70 -15.24
CA ILE A 185 2.96 -1.88 -14.34
C ILE A 185 2.91 -0.48 -14.94
N SER A 186 1.76 -0.08 -15.48
CA SER A 186 1.63 1.16 -16.23
C SER A 186 1.83 2.40 -15.35
N GLY A 187 2.25 3.51 -15.97
CA GLY A 187 2.39 4.81 -15.30
C GLY A 187 1.15 5.22 -14.49
N PRO A 188 -0.07 5.13 -15.05
CA PRO A 188 -1.30 5.44 -14.32
C PRO A 188 -1.50 4.63 -13.03
N ILE A 189 -1.11 3.35 -13.01
CA ILE A 189 -1.17 2.52 -11.79
C ILE A 189 -0.06 2.94 -10.82
N ARG A 190 1.19 3.07 -11.30
CA ARG A 190 2.33 3.50 -10.49
C ARG A 190 2.10 4.85 -9.81
N ASP A 191 1.43 5.78 -10.49
CA ASP A 191 1.08 7.09 -9.95
C ASP A 191 0.16 6.99 -8.72
N ARG A 192 -0.69 5.97 -8.66
CA ARG A 192 -1.65 5.74 -7.56
C ARG A 192 -1.03 5.02 -6.35
N ILE A 193 0.16 4.44 -6.51
CA ILE A 193 0.91 3.79 -5.42
C ILE A 193 1.59 4.87 -4.61
N ASP A 194 1.25 5.01 -3.33
CA ASP A 194 1.75 6.09 -2.47
C ASP A 194 3.20 5.84 -2.02
N ILE A 195 3.49 4.62 -1.59
CA ILE A 195 4.77 4.21 -1.00
C ILE A 195 5.52 3.28 -1.95
N GLN A 196 6.81 3.55 -2.17
CA GLN A 196 7.72 2.64 -2.85
C GLN A 196 8.82 2.23 -1.89
N ARG A 197 9.18 0.95 -1.87
CA ARG A 197 10.29 0.47 -1.04
C ARG A 197 11.12 -0.59 -1.73
N THR A 198 12.42 -0.33 -1.81
CA THR A 198 13.39 -1.29 -2.33
C THR A 198 14.02 -2.04 -1.17
N LEU A 199 13.77 -3.34 -1.12
CA LEU A 199 14.40 -4.27 -0.21
C LEU A 199 15.70 -4.76 -0.84
N SER A 200 16.75 -4.82 -0.04
CA SER A 200 18.07 -5.31 -0.46
C SER A 200 18.57 -6.33 0.55
N THR A 201 19.39 -7.29 0.10
CA THR A 201 20.00 -8.29 1.00
C THR A 201 20.78 -7.58 2.10
N PRO A 202 20.42 -7.77 3.39
CA PRO A 202 21.15 -7.15 4.48
C PRO A 202 22.62 -7.56 4.42
N GLY A 203 23.53 -6.60 4.58
CA GLY A 203 24.94 -6.91 4.78
C GLY A 203 25.14 -7.64 6.12
N ARG A 204 26.17 -8.49 6.22
CA ARG A 204 26.54 -9.19 7.46
C ARG A 204 26.61 -8.27 8.71
N PRO A 205 27.10 -7.02 8.63
CA PRO A 205 27.08 -6.11 9.79
C PRO A 205 25.67 -5.72 10.22
N ALA A 206 24.75 -5.45 9.28
CA ALA A 206 23.38 -5.05 9.59
C ALA A 206 22.57 -6.16 10.30
N LEU A 207 22.84 -7.43 9.94
CA LEU A 207 22.27 -8.59 10.63
C LEU A 207 22.75 -8.73 12.08
N ALA A 208 23.96 -8.28 12.39
CA ALA A 208 24.53 -8.35 13.73
C ALA A 208 24.03 -7.20 14.64
N THR A 209 23.76 -6.02 14.08
CA THR A 209 23.31 -4.84 14.84
C THR A 209 21.80 -4.83 15.12
N GLU A 210 20.96 -5.39 14.25
CA GLU A 210 19.48 -5.34 14.35
C GLU A 210 18.83 -6.49 15.15
N VAL A 211 19.60 -7.24 15.94
CA VAL A 211 19.04 -8.33 16.79
C VAL A 211 18.30 -7.80 18.02
N GLY A 212 18.56 -6.55 18.44
CA GLY A 212 18.01 -5.98 19.69
C GLY A 212 16.85 -4.99 19.56
N ALA A 213 16.71 -4.29 18.42
CA ALA A 213 15.73 -3.22 18.24
C ALA A 213 14.81 -3.52 17.05
N GLN A 214 13.74 -4.28 17.29
CA GLN A 214 12.72 -4.53 16.28
C GLN A 214 11.34 -4.23 16.82
N LEU A 215 10.62 -3.38 16.08
CA LEU A 215 9.21 -3.09 16.32
C LEU A 215 8.39 -4.39 16.31
N SER A 216 7.76 -4.72 17.44
CA SER A 216 6.89 -5.90 17.55
C SER A 216 5.59 -5.69 16.80
N SER A 217 4.95 -6.76 16.31
CA SER A 217 3.65 -6.65 15.64
C SER A 217 2.55 -6.07 16.53
N ILE A 218 2.64 -6.32 17.85
CA ILE A 218 1.72 -5.74 18.84
C ILE A 218 1.92 -4.22 18.92
N ARG A 219 3.16 -3.76 19.05
CA ARG A 219 3.46 -2.33 19.12
C ARG A 219 3.13 -1.62 17.82
N ALA A 220 3.46 -2.22 16.68
CA ALA A 220 3.06 -1.74 15.36
C ALA A 220 1.54 -1.58 15.25
N ARG A 221 0.76 -2.57 15.71
CA ARG A 221 -0.71 -2.48 15.74
C ARG A 221 -1.20 -1.35 16.63
N GLN A 222 -0.60 -1.13 17.80
CA GLN A 222 -0.97 -0.01 18.69
C GLN A 222 -0.71 1.34 18.04
N ILE A 223 0.44 1.52 17.39
CA ILE A 223 0.78 2.74 16.64
C ILE A 223 -0.26 2.99 15.54
N VAL A 224 -0.57 1.97 14.74
CA VAL A 224 -1.59 2.05 13.68
C VAL A 224 -2.96 2.41 14.25
N ALA A 225 -3.38 1.77 15.35
CA ALA A 225 -4.67 2.05 15.98
C ALA A 225 -4.76 3.50 16.51
N ALA A 226 -3.70 4.00 17.13
CA ALA A 226 -3.63 5.39 17.60
C ALA A 226 -3.74 6.38 16.43
N ALA A 227 -2.96 6.19 15.38
CA ALA A 227 -3.02 7.04 14.18
C ALA A 227 -4.41 7.01 13.52
N ARG A 228 -5.03 5.84 13.42
CA ARG A 228 -6.40 5.67 12.87
C ARG A 228 -7.45 6.39 13.72
N LEU A 229 -7.30 6.40 15.04
CA LEU A 229 -8.19 7.15 15.93
C LEU A 229 -8.07 8.66 15.68
N THR A 230 -6.84 9.18 15.59
CA THR A 230 -6.59 10.60 15.26
C THR A 230 -7.22 10.98 13.92
N GLN A 231 -7.07 10.15 12.89
CA GLN A 231 -7.69 10.36 11.58
C GLN A 231 -9.21 10.36 11.66
N LYS A 232 -9.81 9.40 12.39
CA LYS A 232 -11.26 9.32 12.58
C LYS A 232 -11.82 10.59 13.23
N ILE A 233 -11.12 11.14 14.22
CA ILE A 233 -11.53 12.39 14.88
C ILE A 233 -11.38 13.57 13.91
N ARG A 234 -10.23 13.69 13.23
CA ARG A 234 -9.95 14.78 12.29
C ARG A 234 -10.92 14.83 11.12
N TRP A 235 -11.28 13.66 10.58
CA TRP A 235 -12.13 13.54 9.40
C TRP A 235 -13.61 13.37 9.72
N ALA A 236 -14.01 13.48 11.00
CA ALA A 236 -15.40 13.47 11.39
C ALA A 236 -16.22 14.55 10.64
N GLY A 237 -17.35 14.15 10.06
CA GLY A 237 -18.20 15.04 9.25
C GLY A 237 -17.73 15.22 7.80
N THR A 238 -16.64 14.57 7.38
CA THR A 238 -16.19 14.49 5.99
C THR A 238 -16.47 13.10 5.40
N PRO A 239 -16.41 12.90 4.06
CA PRO A 239 -16.59 11.57 3.47
C PRO A 239 -15.35 10.67 3.60
N TRP A 240 -14.27 11.13 4.24
CA TRP A 240 -13.02 10.39 4.38
C TRP A 240 -12.89 9.79 5.77
N SER A 241 -12.29 8.61 5.83
CA SER A 241 -11.99 7.90 7.07
C SER A 241 -10.49 7.86 7.35
N VAL A 242 -9.68 8.00 6.31
CA VAL A 242 -8.23 7.82 6.36
C VAL A 242 -7.49 8.81 5.47
N ASN A 243 -6.24 9.13 5.79
CA ASN A 243 -5.48 10.16 5.04
C ASN A 243 -5.30 9.84 3.55
N ALA A 244 -5.21 8.55 3.18
CA ALA A 244 -5.08 8.15 1.78
C ALA A 244 -6.32 8.52 0.92
N GLU A 245 -7.50 8.74 1.53
CA GLU A 245 -8.73 9.09 0.83
C GLU A 245 -8.83 10.59 0.52
N VAL A 246 -8.17 11.45 1.32
CA VAL A 246 -8.34 12.90 1.25
C VAL A 246 -7.75 13.46 -0.06
N PRO A 247 -8.51 14.21 -0.88
CA PRO A 247 -8.00 14.85 -2.09
C PRO A 247 -6.84 15.78 -1.79
N GLY A 248 -5.78 15.76 -2.62
CA GLY A 248 -4.61 16.62 -2.37
C GLY A 248 -4.91 18.11 -2.47
N ALA A 249 -5.88 18.50 -3.30
CA ALA A 249 -6.37 19.88 -3.34
C ALA A 249 -6.98 20.34 -2.01
N GLU A 250 -7.69 19.44 -1.30
CA GLU A 250 -8.25 19.71 0.02
C GLU A 250 -7.14 19.86 1.06
N LEU A 251 -6.16 18.96 1.05
CA LEU A 251 -4.99 19.07 1.93
C LEU A 251 -4.23 20.38 1.70
N ARG A 252 -4.04 20.81 0.45
CA ARG A 252 -3.34 22.07 0.16
C ARG A 252 -4.11 23.32 0.62
N LYS A 253 -5.44 23.28 0.56
CA LYS A 253 -6.28 24.44 0.84
C LYS A 253 -6.63 24.57 2.33
N ASN A 254 -7.08 23.47 2.92
CA ASN A 254 -7.75 23.48 4.22
C ASN A 254 -6.92 22.79 5.32
N TRP A 255 -5.97 21.91 4.96
CA TRP A 255 -5.09 21.21 5.90
C TRP A 255 -3.63 21.23 5.46
N PRO A 256 -3.05 22.43 5.24
CA PRO A 256 -1.68 22.53 4.76
C PRO A 256 -0.69 22.02 5.83
N PRO A 257 0.50 21.54 5.41
CA PRO A 257 1.59 21.27 6.34
C PRO A 257 2.12 22.59 6.94
N SER A 258 3.13 22.50 7.81
CA SER A 258 3.84 23.67 8.32
C SER A 258 4.37 24.55 7.18
N PRO A 259 4.59 25.86 7.40
CA PRO A 259 5.17 26.75 6.39
C PRO A 259 6.47 26.21 5.78
N GLU A 260 7.32 25.58 6.59
CA GLU A 260 8.59 24.95 6.19
C GLU A 260 8.33 23.70 5.34
N GLY A 261 7.44 22.81 5.78
CA GLY A 261 7.03 21.63 5.00
C GLY A 261 6.41 22.00 3.66
N ARG A 262 5.58 23.05 3.61
CA ARG A 262 5.02 23.59 2.36
C ARG A 262 6.12 24.09 1.42
N ARG A 263 7.06 24.90 1.93
CA ARG A 263 8.21 25.38 1.14
C ARG A 263 9.05 24.23 0.60
N LEU A 264 9.20 23.14 1.34
CA LEU A 264 9.91 21.95 0.88
C LEU A 264 9.18 21.30 -0.31
N VAL A 265 7.86 21.07 -0.22
CA VAL A 265 7.07 20.52 -1.34
C VAL A 265 7.14 21.44 -2.57
N ASP A 266 6.94 22.74 -2.37
CA ASP A 266 6.96 23.73 -3.45
C ASP A 266 8.34 23.76 -4.15
N ARG A 267 9.42 23.64 -3.38
CA ARG A 267 10.78 23.53 -3.94
C ARG A 267 10.98 22.28 -4.80
N GLN A 268 10.45 21.13 -4.39
CA GLN A 268 10.54 19.89 -5.17
C GLN A 268 9.73 19.97 -6.47
N LEU A 269 8.56 20.63 -6.42
CA LEU A 269 7.73 20.91 -7.59
C LEU A 269 8.44 21.84 -8.58
N MET A 270 8.96 22.98 -8.09
CA MET A 270 9.66 23.97 -8.94
C MET A 270 10.92 23.39 -9.61
N LYS A 271 11.60 22.44 -8.95
CA LYS A 271 12.75 21.73 -9.52
C LYS A 271 12.38 20.56 -10.43
N ASN A 272 11.09 20.32 -10.69
CA ASN A 272 10.59 19.16 -11.44
C ASN A 272 11.07 17.81 -10.88
N VAL A 273 11.38 17.74 -9.58
CA VAL A 273 11.76 16.49 -8.92
C VAL A 273 10.54 15.59 -8.71
N ILE A 274 9.38 16.20 -8.48
CA ILE A 274 8.09 15.53 -8.34
C ILE A 274 7.02 16.23 -9.18
N SER A 275 6.01 15.48 -9.62
CA SER A 275 4.82 16.03 -10.27
C SER A 275 3.82 16.57 -9.24
N ALA A 276 2.83 17.36 -9.68
CA ALA A 276 1.75 17.83 -8.82
C ALA A 276 0.98 16.68 -8.15
N ARG A 277 0.75 15.58 -8.87
CA ARG A 277 0.12 14.37 -8.31
C ARG A 277 0.99 13.71 -7.24
N ALA A 278 2.30 13.65 -7.47
CA ALA A 278 3.23 13.12 -6.48
C ALA A 278 3.28 14.01 -5.23
N ALA A 279 3.21 15.34 -5.37
CA ALA A 279 3.10 16.26 -4.24
C ALA A 279 1.82 16.04 -3.42
N ASP A 280 0.67 15.86 -4.08
CA ASP A 280 -0.59 15.52 -3.40
C ASP A 280 -0.45 14.21 -2.58
N ARG A 281 0.26 13.20 -3.09
CA ARG A 281 0.54 11.95 -2.37
C ARG A 281 1.51 12.14 -1.21
N VAL A 282 2.55 12.94 -1.39
CA VAL A 282 3.50 13.32 -0.32
C VAL A 282 2.75 13.97 0.83
N LEU A 283 1.78 14.85 0.58
CA LEU A 283 0.98 15.47 1.64
C LEU A 283 0.13 14.45 2.41
N ARG A 284 -0.50 13.49 1.73
CA ARG A 284 -1.25 12.41 2.39
C ARG A 284 -0.35 11.57 3.29
N LEU A 285 0.86 11.25 2.82
CA LEU A 285 1.86 10.52 3.59
C LEU A 285 2.34 11.33 4.79
N ALA A 286 2.65 12.62 4.60
CA ALA A 286 3.10 13.51 5.66
C ALA A 286 2.07 13.63 6.79
N TRP A 287 0.78 13.69 6.46
CA TRP A 287 -0.30 13.61 7.47
C TRP A 287 -0.32 12.29 8.23
N THR A 288 -0.08 11.16 7.56
CA THR A 288 0.00 9.87 8.27
C THR A 288 1.23 9.77 9.14
N ILE A 289 2.36 10.32 8.71
CA ILE A 289 3.57 10.36 9.53
C ILE A 289 3.33 11.23 10.76
N ALA A 290 2.75 12.42 10.59
CA ALA A 290 2.35 13.30 11.68
C ALA A 290 1.45 12.57 12.69
N ASP A 291 0.44 11.81 12.22
CA ASP A 291 -0.43 11.02 13.10
C ASP A 291 0.34 9.96 13.92
N VAL A 292 1.34 9.34 13.29
CA VAL A 292 2.15 8.29 13.91
C VAL A 292 3.15 8.88 14.91
N CYS A 293 3.71 10.06 14.63
CA CYS A 293 4.61 10.78 15.53
C CYS A 293 3.87 11.61 16.59
N GLY A 294 2.55 11.78 16.47
CA GLY A 294 1.74 12.58 17.40
C GLY A 294 1.82 14.09 17.13
N HIS A 295 2.20 14.50 15.92
CA HIS A 295 2.22 15.91 15.50
C HIS A 295 0.80 16.39 15.13
N GLU A 296 0.43 17.60 15.57
CA GLU A 296 -0.86 18.20 15.23
C GLU A 296 -0.96 18.57 13.75
N LEU A 297 0.17 18.91 13.13
CA LEU A 297 0.30 19.27 11.72
C LEU A 297 1.62 18.73 11.15
N PRO A 298 1.70 18.37 9.85
CA PRO A 298 2.92 17.83 9.27
C PRO A 298 4.06 18.86 9.27
N THR A 299 5.18 18.49 9.87
CA THR A 299 6.41 19.27 9.95
C THR A 299 7.24 19.16 8.65
N GLU A 300 8.31 19.94 8.54
CA GLU A 300 9.28 19.76 7.45
C GLU A 300 9.89 18.35 7.43
N SER A 301 10.17 17.76 8.61
CA SER A 301 10.71 16.40 8.72
C SER A 301 9.70 15.36 8.22
N ASP A 302 8.42 15.47 8.61
CA ASP A 302 7.37 14.56 8.16
C ASP A 302 7.22 14.58 6.62
N VAL A 303 7.34 15.77 6.03
CA VAL A 303 7.33 15.95 4.57
C VAL A 303 8.57 15.35 3.92
N ALA A 304 9.75 15.51 4.52
CA ALA A 304 10.99 14.93 4.01
C ALA A 304 10.94 13.40 4.00
N ASP A 305 10.41 12.80 5.06
CA ASP A 305 10.22 11.35 5.12
C ASP A 305 9.11 10.86 4.20
N ALA A 306 8.02 11.61 4.02
CA ALA A 306 7.01 11.32 3.01
C ALA A 306 7.60 11.30 1.59
N LEU A 307 8.51 12.24 1.27
CA LEU A 307 9.26 12.23 0.02
C LEU A 307 10.17 11.01 -0.11
N ALA A 308 10.77 10.56 1.00
CA ALA A 308 11.61 9.38 1.02
C ALA A 308 10.79 8.09 0.81
N LEU A 309 9.63 7.96 1.45
CA LEU A 309 8.66 6.88 1.22
C LEU A 309 8.18 6.84 -0.23
N ARG A 310 7.86 8.00 -0.82
CA ARG A 310 7.35 8.08 -2.20
C ARG A 310 8.40 7.64 -3.22
N ARG A 311 9.67 7.99 -3.00
CA ARG A 311 10.77 7.71 -3.93
C ARG A 311 11.49 6.40 -3.66
N GLY A 312 11.16 5.71 -2.56
CA GLY A 312 11.89 4.52 -2.12
C GLY A 312 13.34 4.77 -1.71
N THR A 313 13.67 5.99 -1.29
CA THR A 313 14.98 6.32 -0.72
C THR A 313 15.00 6.10 0.78
N ALA A 314 16.18 5.88 1.38
CA ALA A 314 16.32 5.64 2.82
C ALA A 314 15.53 6.66 3.68
N LEU A 315 14.87 6.16 4.73
CA LEU A 315 14.21 7.01 5.73
C LEU A 315 15.26 7.70 6.60
N ALA A 316 14.91 8.86 7.15
CA ALA A 316 15.76 9.59 8.08
C ALA A 316 14.97 9.93 9.37
N GLY A 317 15.61 10.66 10.27
CA GLY A 317 14.94 11.36 11.36
C GLY A 317 14.17 10.48 12.36
N GLU A 318 13.08 11.04 12.86
CA GLU A 318 12.28 10.50 13.98
C GLU A 318 11.52 9.22 13.63
N LEU A 319 11.22 9.00 12.35
CA LEU A 319 10.54 7.78 11.88
C LEU A 319 11.35 6.51 12.14
N ARG A 320 12.68 6.60 12.14
CA ARG A 320 13.55 5.49 12.54
C ARG A 320 13.48 5.20 14.03
N MET A 321 13.23 6.22 14.86
CA MET A 321 13.05 6.03 16.30
C MET A 321 11.84 5.15 16.63
N LEU A 322 10.84 5.03 15.74
CA LEU A 322 9.73 4.08 15.92
C LEU A 322 10.20 2.62 16.03
N VAL A 323 11.37 2.28 15.49
CA VAL A 323 11.98 0.95 15.57
C VAL A 323 12.96 0.86 16.74
N ASP A 324 13.54 1.99 17.16
CA ASP A 324 14.58 2.07 18.19
C ASP A 324 14.04 2.17 19.62
N VAL A 325 12.77 2.56 19.83
CA VAL A 325 12.18 2.55 21.18
C VAL A 325 11.80 1.12 21.58
N ALA A 326 12.81 0.38 22.01
CA ALA A 326 12.66 -0.77 22.90
C ALA A 326 12.38 -0.24 24.31
N ALA A 327 11.10 -0.20 24.71
CA ALA A 327 10.69 -0.15 26.11
C ALA A 327 9.28 -0.74 26.24
#